data_AF-A0A5J9SJJ0-F1
#
_entry.id   AF-A0A5J9SJJ0-F1
#
_cell.length_a   1.000
_cell.length_b   1.000
_cell.length_c   1.000
_cell.angle_alpha   90.00
_cell.angle_beta   90.00
_cell.angle_gamma   90.00
#
_symmetry.space_group_name_H-M   'P 1'
#
loop_
_entity.id
_entity.type
_entity.pdbx_description
1 polymer ?
#
loop_
_entity_poly.entity_id
_entity_poly.type
_entity_poly.pdbx_seq_one_letter_code
_entity_poly.pdbx_strand_id
1 'polypeptide(L)'
;MATLQHPLKPTAAVSAPTTTTGGGLRAMDLYEKLEKVGEGTYGKVYKAREKATGRIVALKKTRLPEDDEGVPPTALREVSLLRMLSQDPHVVRLIDLKQGQNKEGQTILYLVFEYMDTDLKKFIRGHRANHEKIPAHTVKILTLWYRAPEVLLGATHYSTPVDMWSVGCIFAELITYTALFPGDSEVQQLLHIFKLLGTPNEQIWPGVSSLPNWHVYPQWKPSKLETLVPGLDADGYDLLEKMLQYEPGKRISAKKALEHPYFNDVNKELY
;
A
#
# COMPACT_ATOMS: atom_id res chain seq x y z
N MET A 1 -16.38 -36.56 -78.49
CA MET A 1 -14.92 -36.35 -78.32
C MET A 1 -14.56 -36.78 -76.90
N ALA A 2 -13.47 -37.54 -76.80
CA ALA A 2 -12.85 -38.22 -75.68
C ALA A 2 -12.76 -37.46 -74.33
N THR A 3 -13.04 -38.20 -73.24
CA THR A 3 -12.19 -38.50 -72.04
C THR A 3 -11.42 -37.33 -71.40
N LEU A 4 -11.51 -37.05 -70.08
CA LEU A 4 -10.87 -37.81 -68.98
C LEU A 4 -11.32 -37.33 -67.59
N GLN A 5 -11.54 -38.29 -66.69
CA GLN A 5 -11.65 -38.11 -65.23
C GLN A 5 -10.25 -37.93 -64.61
N HIS A 6 -10.15 -37.08 -63.58
CA HIS A 6 -9.38 -37.38 -62.36
C HIS A 6 -9.86 -36.48 -61.18
N PRO A 7 -10.11 -37.05 -59.99
CA PRO A 7 -10.52 -36.27 -58.81
C PRO A 7 -9.31 -35.62 -58.13
N LEU A 8 -9.45 -34.34 -57.76
CA LEU A 8 -8.49 -33.61 -56.93
C LEU A 8 -8.56 -34.13 -55.48
N LYS A 9 -7.40 -34.49 -54.93
CA LYS A 9 -7.22 -34.87 -53.51
C LYS A 9 -7.57 -33.69 -52.59
N PRO A 10 -8.13 -33.93 -51.39
CA PRO A 10 -8.22 -32.89 -50.37
C PRO A 10 -6.82 -32.53 -49.88
N THR A 11 -6.45 -31.27 -50.03
CA THR A 11 -5.28 -30.65 -49.40
C THR A 11 -5.40 -30.72 -47.88
N ALA A 12 -4.31 -31.15 -47.24
CA ALA A 12 -4.18 -31.24 -45.79
C ALA A 12 -4.56 -29.92 -45.11
N ALA A 13 -5.46 -30.00 -44.12
CA ALA A 13 -5.70 -28.91 -43.20
C ALA A 13 -4.39 -28.61 -42.48
N VAL A 14 -3.90 -27.37 -42.64
CA VAL A 14 -2.80 -26.83 -41.86
C VAL A 14 -3.31 -26.76 -40.42
N SER A 15 -2.78 -27.62 -39.56
CA SER A 15 -3.05 -27.57 -38.13
C SER A 15 -2.61 -26.22 -37.58
N ALA A 16 -3.54 -25.56 -36.90
CA ALA A 16 -3.25 -24.39 -36.07
C ALA A 16 -2.13 -24.75 -35.07
N PRO A 17 -1.22 -23.81 -34.73
CA PRO A 17 -0.15 -24.07 -33.78
C PRO A 17 -0.77 -24.48 -32.44
N THR A 18 -0.48 -25.72 -32.03
CA THR A 18 -0.83 -26.26 -30.72
C THR A 18 -0.21 -25.35 -29.66
N THR A 19 -1.04 -24.50 -29.05
CA THR A 19 -0.67 -23.75 -27.85
C THR A 19 -0.28 -24.78 -26.81
N THR A 20 1.03 -24.93 -26.61
CA THR A 20 1.57 -25.79 -25.58
C THR A 20 1.10 -25.20 -24.27
N THR A 21 0.14 -25.89 -23.65
CA THR A 21 -0.31 -25.64 -22.29
C THR A 21 0.90 -25.83 -21.38
N GLY A 22 1.60 -24.73 -21.11
CA GLY A 22 2.62 -24.66 -20.09
C GLY A 22 1.97 -24.98 -18.75
N GLY A 23 2.02 -26.25 -18.37
CA GLY A 23 1.62 -26.73 -17.04
C GLY A 23 2.54 -26.14 -16.00
N GLY A 24 2.32 -24.87 -15.66
CA GLY A 24 2.93 -24.25 -14.49
C GLY A 24 2.48 -25.04 -13.27
N LEU A 25 3.45 -25.59 -12.52
CA LEU A 25 3.21 -26.23 -11.23
C LEU A 25 2.30 -25.34 -10.38
N ARG A 26 1.25 -25.92 -9.80
CA ARG A 26 0.26 -25.15 -9.03
C ARG A 26 0.92 -24.69 -7.74
N ALA A 27 0.45 -23.57 -7.20
CA ALA A 27 0.98 -23.01 -5.95
C ALA A 27 1.06 -24.05 -4.82
N MET A 28 0.03 -24.88 -4.67
CA MET A 28 -0.03 -25.89 -3.59
C MET A 28 0.90 -27.09 -3.81
N ASP A 29 1.37 -27.30 -5.03
CA ASP A 29 2.36 -28.34 -5.34
C ASP A 29 3.74 -27.91 -4.83
N LEU A 30 4.04 -26.61 -4.94
CA LEU A 30 5.34 -26.01 -4.63
C LEU A 30 5.48 -25.50 -3.20
N TYR A 31 4.37 -25.09 -2.58
CA TYR A 31 4.40 -24.43 -1.27
C TYR A 31 3.58 -25.21 -0.25
N GLU A 32 4.18 -25.40 0.93
CA GLU A 32 3.51 -25.87 2.13
C GLU A 32 2.99 -24.66 2.93
N LYS A 33 1.69 -24.60 3.15
CA LYS A 33 1.06 -23.51 3.87
C LYS A 33 1.18 -23.74 5.38
N LEU A 34 1.76 -22.79 6.10
CA LEU A 34 2.02 -22.92 7.54
C LEU A 34 0.91 -22.29 8.37
N GLU A 35 0.84 -20.96 8.39
CA GLU A 35 -0.09 -20.19 9.22
C GLU A 35 -0.69 -19.02 8.45
N LYS A 36 -1.86 -18.56 8.89
CA LYS A 36 -2.47 -17.34 8.36
C LYS A 36 -1.91 -16.15 9.12
N VAL A 37 -1.28 -15.23 8.39
CA VAL A 37 -0.62 -14.05 9.00
C VAL A 37 -1.43 -12.76 8.84
N GLY A 38 -2.37 -12.72 7.89
CA GLY A 38 -3.22 -11.55 7.70
C GLY A 38 -4.49 -11.81 6.91
N GLU A 39 -5.47 -10.95 7.09
CA GLU A 39 -6.67 -10.83 6.26
C GLU A 39 -7.03 -9.36 6.16
N GLY A 40 -7.21 -8.88 4.93
CA GLY A 40 -7.61 -7.51 4.65
C GLY A 40 -8.60 -7.45 3.47
N THR A 41 -8.92 -6.24 3.03
CA THR A 41 -9.86 -5.97 1.93
C THR A 41 -9.52 -6.74 0.65
N TYR A 42 -8.22 -6.95 0.40
CA TYR A 42 -7.71 -7.55 -0.84
C TYR A 42 -7.44 -9.06 -0.75
N GLY A 43 -7.77 -9.69 0.39
CA GLY A 43 -7.68 -11.15 0.54
C GLY A 43 -6.92 -11.61 1.77
N LYS A 44 -6.53 -12.89 1.75
CA LYS A 44 -5.87 -13.58 2.87
C LYS A 44 -4.39 -13.76 2.57
N VAL A 45 -3.55 -13.49 3.56
CA VAL A 45 -2.10 -13.67 3.49
C VAL A 45 -1.69 -14.81 4.41
N TYR A 46 -0.87 -15.71 3.90
CA TYR A 46 -0.38 -16.87 4.62
C TYR A 46 1.13 -16.93 4.60
N LYS A 47 1.73 -17.32 5.72
CA LYS A 47 3.11 -17.77 5.74
C LYS A 47 3.16 -19.17 5.14
N ALA A 48 4.11 -19.39 4.26
CA ALA A 48 4.31 -20.68 3.61
C ALA A 48 5.81 -21.00 3.51
N ARG A 49 6.09 -22.28 3.31
CA ARG A 49 7.42 -22.80 3.04
C ARG A 49 7.48 -23.32 1.61
N GLU A 50 8.45 -22.85 0.85
CA GLU A 50 8.78 -23.44 -0.45
C GLU A 50 9.38 -24.84 -0.24
N LYS A 51 8.76 -25.88 -0.81
CA LYS A 51 9.15 -27.27 -0.53
C LYS A 51 10.54 -27.61 -1.06
N ALA A 52 10.94 -27.03 -2.19
CA ALA A 52 12.21 -27.32 -2.84
C ALA A 52 13.42 -26.74 -2.08
N THR A 53 13.27 -25.55 -1.51
CA THR A 53 14.39 -24.78 -0.92
C THR A 53 14.29 -24.67 0.60
N GLY A 54 13.12 -24.92 1.17
CA GLY A 54 12.81 -24.65 2.58
C GLY A 54 12.57 -23.17 2.89
N ARG A 55 12.64 -22.26 1.90
CA ARG A 55 12.49 -20.81 2.06
C ARG A 55 11.12 -20.44 2.60
N ILE A 56 11.08 -19.52 3.56
CA ILE A 56 9.82 -18.94 4.07
C ILE A 56 9.38 -17.78 3.19
N VAL A 57 8.10 -17.78 2.81
CA VAL A 57 7.47 -16.78 1.93
C VAL A 57 6.09 -16.34 2.47
N ALA A 58 5.60 -15.21 1.99
CA ALA A 58 4.23 -14.77 2.20
C ALA A 58 3.40 -15.00 0.93
N LEU A 59 2.32 -15.79 1.03
CA LEU A 59 1.36 -16.05 -0.03
C LEU A 59 0.14 -15.16 0.13
N LYS A 60 0.03 -14.12 -0.71
CA LYS A 60 -1.18 -13.30 -0.81
C LYS A 60 -2.13 -13.93 -1.82
N LYS A 61 -3.29 -14.37 -1.32
CA LYS A 61 -4.34 -15.00 -2.12
C LYS A 61 -5.27 -13.94 -2.69
N THR A 62 -5.28 -13.77 -4.00
CA THR A 62 -6.21 -12.89 -4.73
C THR A 62 -7.24 -13.73 -5.47
N ARG A 63 -8.53 -13.39 -5.30
CA ARG A 63 -9.61 -14.04 -6.06
C ARG A 63 -9.61 -13.47 -7.48
N LEU A 64 -9.72 -14.33 -8.47
CA LEU A 64 -10.03 -13.91 -9.82
C LEU A 64 -11.57 -13.97 -9.96
N PRO A 65 -12.20 -12.95 -10.58
CA PRO A 65 -13.58 -13.06 -11.03
C PRO A 65 -13.74 -14.29 -11.95
N GLU A 66 -14.93 -14.89 -11.95
CA GLU A 66 -15.26 -16.00 -12.85
C GLU A 66 -15.84 -15.52 -14.18
N ASP A 67 -15.49 -14.31 -14.60
CA ASP A 67 -15.87 -13.78 -15.90
C ASP A 67 -14.82 -14.14 -16.97
N ASP A 68 -15.21 -13.95 -18.24
CA ASP A 68 -14.31 -14.14 -19.38
C ASP A 68 -13.17 -13.08 -19.43
N GLU A 69 -13.15 -12.10 -18.51
CA GLU A 69 -12.15 -11.04 -18.47
C GLU A 69 -10.85 -11.48 -17.77
N GLY A 70 -10.86 -12.60 -17.03
CA GLY A 70 -9.67 -13.22 -16.48
C GLY A 70 -9.06 -12.46 -15.29
N VAL A 71 -7.84 -11.92 -15.44
CA VAL A 71 -7.14 -11.27 -14.32
C VAL A 71 -7.55 -9.80 -14.21
N PRO A 72 -8.03 -9.32 -13.04
CA PRO A 72 -8.44 -7.92 -12.88
C PRO A 72 -7.33 -6.93 -13.26
N PRO A 73 -7.65 -5.84 -14.00
CA PRO A 73 -6.67 -4.81 -14.35
C PRO A 73 -5.94 -4.20 -13.14
N THR A 74 -6.63 -4.12 -12.00
CA THR A 74 -6.06 -3.67 -10.73
C THR A 74 -4.94 -4.60 -10.23
N ALA A 75 -5.14 -5.93 -10.35
CA ALA A 75 -4.14 -6.92 -9.99
C ALA A 75 -2.96 -6.92 -10.97
N LEU A 76 -3.22 -6.76 -12.27
CA LEU A 76 -2.15 -6.62 -13.27
C LEU A 76 -1.29 -5.37 -13.04
N ARG A 77 -1.92 -4.24 -12.69
CA ARG A 77 -1.21 -3.01 -12.34
C ARG A 77 -0.36 -3.20 -11.09
N GLU A 78 -0.91 -3.80 -10.03
CA GLU A 78 -0.18 -4.12 -8.80
C GLU A 78 1.06 -4.99 -9.10
N VAL A 79 0.86 -6.09 -9.83
CA VAL A 79 1.95 -7.00 -10.22
C VAL A 79 3.02 -6.31 -11.05
N SER A 80 2.62 -5.51 -12.04
CA SER A 80 3.57 -4.82 -12.93
C SER A 80 4.42 -3.82 -12.17
N LEU A 81 3.80 -3.01 -11.30
CA LEU A 81 4.51 -2.04 -10.46
C LEU A 81 5.44 -2.75 -9.46
N LEU A 82 4.99 -3.80 -8.80
CA LEU A 82 5.82 -4.57 -7.86
C LEU A 82 7.01 -5.24 -8.54
N ARG A 83 6.84 -5.74 -9.77
CA ARG A 83 7.96 -6.28 -10.55
C ARG A 83 8.97 -5.20 -10.92
N MET A 84 8.50 -4.03 -11.36
CA MET A 84 9.37 -2.89 -11.67
C MET A 84 10.15 -2.39 -10.44
N LEU A 85 9.53 -2.43 -9.26
CA LEU A 85 10.13 -1.97 -8.00
C LEU A 85 10.90 -3.06 -7.25
N SER A 86 10.91 -4.30 -7.73
CA SER A 86 11.46 -5.47 -7.02
C SER A 86 12.95 -5.41 -6.66
N GLN A 87 13.69 -4.49 -7.31
CA GLN A 87 15.11 -4.26 -7.07
C GLN A 87 15.36 -3.27 -5.93
N ASP A 88 14.36 -2.49 -5.54
CA ASP A 88 14.48 -1.56 -4.42
C ASP A 88 14.44 -2.34 -3.09
N PRO A 89 15.46 -2.23 -2.24
CA PRO A 89 15.50 -2.97 -0.96
C PRO A 89 14.44 -2.51 0.05
N HIS A 90 13.83 -1.34 -0.15
CA HIS A 90 12.81 -0.78 0.74
C HIS A 90 11.38 -1.13 0.30
N VAL A 91 11.22 -1.82 -0.83
CA VAL A 91 9.92 -2.28 -1.35
C VAL A 91 9.85 -3.80 -1.23
N VAL A 92 8.79 -4.30 -0.60
CA VAL A 92 8.58 -5.75 -0.44
C VAL A 92 8.65 -6.47 -1.79
N ARG A 93 9.54 -7.45 -1.88
CA ARG A 93 9.84 -8.14 -3.13
C ARG A 93 8.74 -9.13 -3.48
N LEU A 94 8.15 -8.93 -4.65
CA LEU A 94 7.37 -9.97 -5.32
C LEU A 94 8.33 -10.99 -5.94
N ILE A 95 8.39 -12.18 -5.36
CA ILE A 95 9.26 -13.29 -5.79
C ILE A 95 8.67 -13.98 -7.01
N ASP A 96 7.38 -14.30 -6.98
CA ASP A 96 6.74 -15.09 -8.03
C ASP A 96 5.21 -14.91 -8.08
N LEU A 97 4.60 -15.41 -9.16
CA LEU A 97 3.16 -15.52 -9.35
C LEU A 97 2.81 -16.98 -9.61
N LYS A 98 1.94 -17.56 -8.78
CA LYS A 98 1.48 -18.94 -8.97
C LYS A 98 -0.03 -18.99 -9.08
N GLN A 99 -0.50 -19.84 -9.99
CA GLN A 99 -1.92 -20.17 -10.08
C GLN A 99 -2.22 -21.37 -9.17
N GLY A 100 -3.43 -21.42 -8.64
CA GLY A 100 -3.96 -22.57 -7.94
C GLY A 100 -5.46 -22.67 -8.15
N GLN A 101 -6.07 -23.66 -7.50
CA GLN A 101 -7.53 -23.82 -7.49
C GLN A 101 -8.06 -23.74 -6.06
N ASN A 102 -9.27 -23.18 -5.91
CA ASN A 102 -9.99 -23.19 -4.64
C ASN A 102 -10.68 -24.55 -4.43
N LYS A 103 -11.37 -24.72 -3.30
CA LYS A 103 -12.09 -25.98 -3.00
C LYS A 103 -13.24 -26.26 -3.97
N GLU A 104 -13.74 -25.24 -4.65
CA GLU A 104 -14.81 -25.30 -5.65
C GLU A 104 -14.24 -25.42 -7.08
N GLY A 105 -12.92 -25.57 -7.24
CA GLY A 105 -12.26 -25.69 -8.55
C GLY A 105 -11.92 -24.36 -9.24
N GLN A 106 -12.30 -23.21 -8.65
CA GLN A 106 -12.10 -21.87 -9.22
C GLN A 106 -10.62 -21.49 -9.21
N THR A 107 -10.15 -20.85 -10.29
CA THR A 107 -8.78 -20.37 -10.39
C THR A 107 -8.50 -19.25 -9.38
N ILE A 108 -7.36 -19.38 -8.68
CA ILE A 108 -6.84 -18.40 -7.74
C ILE A 108 -5.47 -17.96 -8.22
N LEU A 109 -5.19 -16.67 -8.10
CA LEU A 109 -3.83 -16.13 -8.22
C LEU A 109 -3.19 -15.97 -6.83
N TYR A 110 -2.00 -16.53 -6.66
CA TYR A 110 -1.15 -16.34 -5.50
C TYR A 110 0.03 -15.44 -5.89
N LEU A 111 0.14 -14.31 -5.20
CA LEU A 111 1.33 -13.47 -5.25
C LEU A 111 2.27 -13.95 -4.14
N VAL A 112 3.46 -14.38 -4.52
CA VAL A 112 4.49 -14.90 -3.62
C VAL A 112 5.45 -13.77 -3.28
N PHE A 113 5.45 -13.34 -2.04
CA PHE A 113 6.34 -12.29 -1.53
C PHE A 113 7.41 -12.89 -0.62
N GLU A 114 8.50 -12.15 -0.42
CA GLU A 114 9.33 -12.39 0.75
C GLU A 114 8.51 -12.28 2.04
N TYR A 115 8.94 -13.02 3.05
CA TYR A 115 8.26 -13.01 4.34
C TYR A 115 8.91 -12.00 5.28
N MET A 116 8.10 -11.06 5.76
CA MET A 116 8.44 -10.17 6.87
C MET A 116 7.79 -10.72 8.15
N ASP A 117 8.57 -10.79 9.23
CA ASP A 117 8.18 -11.37 10.53
C ASP A 117 7.27 -10.45 11.36
N THR A 118 7.38 -9.14 11.16
CA THR A 118 6.56 -8.13 11.82
C THR A 118 6.12 -7.01 10.86
N ASP A 119 5.10 -6.28 11.29
CA ASP A 119 4.67 -5.02 10.68
C ASP A 119 4.81 -3.88 11.71
N LEU A 120 4.81 -2.64 11.21
CA LEU A 120 5.02 -1.45 12.04
C LEU A 120 3.96 -1.31 13.14
N LYS A 121 2.70 -1.68 12.84
CA LYS A 121 1.61 -1.61 13.79
C LYS A 121 1.83 -2.59 14.95
N LYS A 122 2.22 -3.83 14.65
CA LYS A 122 2.52 -4.86 15.64
C LYS A 122 3.71 -4.44 16.51
N PHE A 123 4.74 -3.83 15.90
CA PHE A 123 5.89 -3.27 16.60
C PHE A 123 5.49 -2.16 17.57
N ILE A 124 4.80 -1.11 17.10
CA ILE A 124 4.33 0.00 17.94
C ILE A 124 3.42 -0.52 19.05
N ARG A 125 2.50 -1.45 18.75
CA ARG A 125 1.64 -2.06 19.78
C ARG A 125 2.44 -2.88 20.79
N GLY A 126 3.51 -3.56 20.38
CA GLY A 126 4.41 -4.27 21.28
C GLY A 126 5.04 -3.33 22.30
N HIS A 127 5.53 -2.18 21.85
CA HIS A 127 6.03 -1.11 22.71
C HIS A 127 4.94 -0.49 23.59
N ARG A 128 3.73 -0.29 23.05
CA ARG A 128 2.56 0.12 23.84
C ARG A 128 2.11 -0.95 24.83
N ALA A 129 2.27 -2.24 24.60
CA ALA A 129 1.66 -3.29 25.42
C ALA A 129 2.21 -3.38 26.85
N ASN A 130 3.25 -2.60 27.19
CA ASN A 130 3.61 -2.31 28.57
C ASN A 130 2.59 -1.34 29.25
N HIS A 131 1.74 -0.66 28.48
CA HIS A 131 0.54 0.10 28.82
C HIS A 131 -0.51 0.12 27.64
N GLU A 132 -1.42 -0.86 27.64
CA GLU A 132 -2.70 -0.95 26.88
C GLU A 132 -2.75 -1.53 25.43
N LYS A 133 -3.86 -2.23 25.14
CA LYS A 133 -4.17 -2.93 23.87
C LYS A 133 -5.15 -2.11 23.01
N ILE A 134 -4.84 -1.94 21.71
CA ILE A 134 -5.75 -1.32 20.72
C ILE A 134 -6.77 -2.35 20.19
N PRO A 135 -8.08 -2.04 20.18
CA PRO A 135 -9.13 -2.91 19.64
C PRO A 135 -9.03 -3.21 18.12
N ALA A 136 -9.62 -4.33 17.68
CA ALA A 136 -9.54 -4.81 16.29
C ALA A 136 -10.33 -3.97 15.27
N HIS A 137 -11.41 -3.28 15.67
CA HIS A 137 -12.20 -2.44 14.76
C HIS A 137 -11.43 -1.19 14.28
N THR A 138 -10.42 -0.78 15.03
CA THR A 138 -9.50 0.31 14.68
C THR A 138 -8.67 0.00 13.42
N VAL A 139 -8.49 -1.27 13.03
CA VAL A 139 -7.68 -1.66 11.85
C VAL A 139 -8.23 -1.07 10.54
N LYS A 140 -9.56 -1.01 10.38
CA LYS A 140 -10.19 -0.44 9.18
C LYS A 140 -10.17 1.09 9.18
N ILE A 141 -10.02 1.68 10.37
CA ILE A 141 -9.89 3.13 10.63
C ILE A 141 -8.43 3.57 10.45
N LEU A 142 -7.44 2.67 10.51
CA LEU A 142 -6.03 3.05 10.38
C LEU A 142 -5.69 3.78 9.07
N THR A 143 -6.29 3.40 7.94
CA THR A 143 -6.01 4.10 6.67
C THR A 143 -6.55 5.53 6.67
N LEU A 144 -7.44 5.88 7.60
CA LEU A 144 -7.94 7.24 7.78
C LEU A 144 -6.94 8.11 8.55
N TRP A 145 -6.27 7.55 9.57
CA TRP A 145 -5.35 8.30 10.45
C TRP A 145 -4.17 8.95 9.73
N TYR A 146 -3.75 8.34 8.62
CA TYR A 146 -2.65 8.82 7.78
C TYR A 146 -3.13 9.55 6.53
N ARG A 147 -4.44 9.77 6.37
CA ARG A 147 -4.99 10.37 5.14
C ARG A 147 -4.74 11.89 5.11
N ALA A 148 -4.25 12.36 3.97
CA ALA A 148 -3.96 13.77 3.73
C ALA A 148 -5.23 14.64 3.67
N PRO A 149 -5.16 15.91 4.08
CA PRO A 149 -6.32 16.80 4.16
C PRO A 149 -6.97 17.05 2.78
N GLU A 150 -6.19 17.11 1.70
CA GLU A 150 -6.74 17.26 0.34
C GLU A 150 -7.62 16.09 -0.09
N VAL A 151 -7.29 14.87 0.33
CA VAL A 151 -8.12 13.69 0.04
C VAL A 151 -9.40 13.71 0.88
N LEU A 152 -9.28 14.08 2.17
CA LEU A 152 -10.43 14.22 3.08
C LEU A 152 -11.40 15.31 2.62
N LEU A 153 -10.87 16.42 2.09
CA LEU A 153 -11.64 17.54 1.54
C LEU A 153 -12.16 17.28 0.11
N GLY A 154 -11.92 16.08 -0.44
CA GLY A 154 -12.53 15.64 -1.70
C GLY A 154 -11.82 16.12 -2.96
N ALA A 155 -10.54 16.52 -2.89
CA ALA A 155 -9.78 16.83 -4.09
C ALA A 155 -9.74 15.62 -5.04
N THR A 156 -10.05 15.84 -6.31
CA THR A 156 -10.03 14.80 -7.35
C THR A 156 -8.66 14.64 -8.01
N HIS A 157 -7.80 15.64 -7.85
CA HIS A 157 -6.44 15.66 -8.37
C HIS A 157 -5.46 15.72 -7.19
N TYR A 158 -4.82 14.60 -6.92
CA TYR A 158 -3.76 14.46 -5.92
C TYR A 158 -2.65 13.57 -6.47
N SER A 159 -1.48 13.65 -5.85
CA SER A 159 -0.28 12.94 -6.30
C SER A 159 0.61 12.63 -5.09
N THR A 160 1.91 12.48 -5.30
CA THR A 160 2.93 12.11 -4.30
C THR A 160 2.91 12.89 -2.98
N PRO A 161 2.43 14.15 -2.86
CA PRO A 161 2.32 14.80 -1.54
C PRO A 161 1.44 14.05 -0.54
N VAL A 162 0.43 13.28 -0.98
CA VAL A 162 -0.43 12.52 -0.05
C VAL A 162 0.35 11.44 0.70
N ASP A 163 1.37 10.87 0.06
CA ASP A 163 2.27 9.89 0.67
C ASP A 163 3.17 10.57 1.69
N MET A 164 3.67 11.77 1.39
CA MET A 164 4.52 12.54 2.32
C MET A 164 3.78 12.98 3.58
N TRP A 165 2.47 13.28 3.47
CA TRP A 165 1.64 13.49 4.66
C TRP A 165 1.54 12.23 5.51
N SER A 166 1.29 11.09 4.87
CA SER A 166 1.20 9.79 5.56
C SER A 166 2.50 9.46 6.29
N VAL A 167 3.65 9.70 5.64
CA VAL A 167 4.98 9.56 6.25
C VAL A 167 5.14 10.48 7.46
N GLY A 168 4.70 11.74 7.38
CA GLY A 168 4.73 12.66 8.52
C GLY A 168 3.90 12.17 9.71
N CYS A 169 2.69 11.66 9.47
CA CYS A 169 1.87 11.06 10.52
C CYS A 169 2.54 9.82 11.15
N ILE A 170 3.12 8.93 10.33
CA ILE A 170 3.85 7.74 10.80
C ILE A 170 5.10 8.14 11.58
N PHE A 171 5.84 9.15 11.12
CA PHE A 171 7.03 9.66 11.78
C PHE A 171 6.69 10.14 13.19
N ALA A 172 5.65 10.96 13.35
CA ALA A 172 5.19 11.39 14.67
C ALA A 172 4.69 10.22 15.55
N GLU A 173 4.02 9.23 14.95
CA GLU A 173 3.56 8.04 15.68
C GLU A 173 4.71 7.14 16.13
N LEU A 174 5.83 7.09 15.40
CA LEU A 174 7.01 6.33 15.81
C LEU A 174 7.71 6.95 17.03
N ILE A 175 7.67 8.28 17.15
CA ILE A 175 8.25 9.01 18.29
C ILE A 175 7.35 8.86 19.53
N THR A 176 6.06 9.10 19.37
CA THR A 176 5.13 9.17 20.51
C THR A 176 4.55 7.81 20.89
N TYR A 177 4.70 6.82 20.01
CA TYR A 177 3.92 5.59 20.03
C TYR A 177 2.42 5.89 20.14
N THR A 178 1.90 6.98 19.60
CA THR A 178 0.46 7.29 19.54
C THR A 178 0.11 7.86 18.18
N ALA A 179 -1.04 7.50 17.63
CA ALA A 179 -1.44 8.01 16.34
C ALA A 179 -1.63 9.54 16.43
N LEU A 180 -1.01 10.28 15.52
CA LEU A 180 -1.03 11.75 15.53
C LEU A 180 -2.44 12.32 15.37
N PHE A 181 -3.23 11.70 14.48
CA PHE A 181 -4.61 12.10 14.18
C PHE A 181 -5.53 10.87 14.23
N PRO A 182 -6.04 10.50 15.42
CA PRO A 182 -6.80 9.26 15.61
C PRO A 182 -8.30 9.45 15.33
N GLY A 183 -8.67 9.98 14.17
CA GLY A 183 -10.08 10.19 13.79
C GLY A 183 -10.85 8.89 13.51
N ASP A 184 -12.12 8.83 13.90
CA ASP A 184 -13.06 7.73 13.65
C ASP A 184 -13.94 7.93 12.41
N SER A 185 -13.91 9.14 11.84
CA SER A 185 -14.66 9.59 10.68
C SER A 185 -13.88 10.68 9.94
N GLU A 186 -14.16 10.91 8.66
CA GLU A 186 -13.42 11.92 7.86
C GLU A 186 -13.53 13.33 8.46
N VAL A 187 -14.70 13.65 9.01
CA VAL A 187 -14.91 14.92 9.73
C VAL A 187 -14.06 14.96 11.00
N GLN A 188 -14.11 13.94 11.86
CA GLN A 188 -13.31 13.94 13.09
C GLN A 188 -11.81 13.97 12.78
N GLN A 189 -11.37 13.29 11.73
CA GLN A 189 -10.00 13.33 11.24
C GLN A 189 -9.57 14.76 10.89
N LEU A 190 -10.38 15.48 10.10
CA LEU A 190 -10.14 16.90 9.79
C LEU A 190 -10.12 17.78 11.04
N LEU A 191 -11.02 17.55 12.00
CA LEU A 191 -11.04 18.31 13.25
C LEU A 191 -9.75 18.09 14.08
N HIS A 192 -9.23 16.86 14.12
CA HIS A 192 -7.93 16.59 14.77
C HIS A 192 -6.78 17.32 14.08
N ILE A 193 -6.74 17.29 12.75
CA ILE A 193 -5.74 18.00 11.94
C ILE A 193 -5.80 19.51 12.23
N PHE A 194 -6.99 20.11 12.14
CA PHE A 194 -7.18 21.55 12.31
C PHE A 194 -6.91 22.02 13.73
N LYS A 195 -7.23 21.20 14.73
CA LYS A 195 -6.93 21.51 16.13
C LYS A 195 -5.43 21.59 16.39
N LEU A 196 -4.63 20.74 15.74
CA LEU A 196 -3.17 20.76 15.88
C LEU A 196 -2.52 21.84 14.99
N LEU A 197 -2.78 21.80 13.69
CA LEU A 197 -2.07 22.64 12.72
C LEU A 197 -2.76 24.00 12.46
N GLY A 198 -3.86 24.28 13.15
CA GLY A 198 -4.72 25.43 12.89
C GLY A 198 -5.66 25.18 11.70
N THR A 199 -6.78 25.89 11.66
CA THR A 199 -7.74 25.75 10.55
C THR A 199 -7.15 26.42 9.29
N PRO A 200 -7.04 25.71 8.15
CA PRO A 200 -6.49 26.31 6.94
C PRO A 200 -7.40 27.41 6.39
N ASN A 201 -6.81 28.35 5.68
CA ASN A 201 -7.50 29.46 5.02
C ASN A 201 -6.82 29.76 3.68
N GLU A 202 -7.36 30.72 2.93
CA GLU A 202 -6.85 31.11 1.61
C GLU A 202 -5.42 31.67 1.63
N GLN A 203 -4.89 32.08 2.78
CA GLN A 203 -3.51 32.53 2.91
C GLN A 203 -2.54 31.34 3.05
N ILE A 204 -2.90 30.33 3.85
CA ILE A 204 -2.09 29.14 4.11
C ILE A 204 -2.18 28.16 2.94
N TRP A 205 -3.39 27.97 2.42
CA TRP A 205 -3.70 27.08 1.32
C TRP A 205 -4.71 27.75 0.37
N PRO A 206 -4.21 28.46 -0.66
CA PRO A 206 -5.07 29.06 -1.68
C PRO A 206 -5.95 28.01 -2.38
N GLY A 207 -7.25 28.28 -2.44
CA GLY A 207 -8.27 27.41 -3.02
C GLY A 207 -8.88 26.39 -2.06
N VAL A 208 -8.45 26.33 -0.79
CA VAL A 208 -8.96 25.33 0.18
C VAL A 208 -10.48 25.43 0.37
N SER A 209 -11.03 26.64 0.37
CA SER A 209 -12.47 26.86 0.55
C SER A 209 -13.33 26.40 -0.63
N SER A 210 -12.70 26.13 -1.78
CA SER A 210 -13.37 25.67 -3.00
C SER A 210 -13.38 24.14 -3.15
N LEU A 211 -12.80 23.41 -2.21
CA LEU A 211 -12.75 21.95 -2.27
C LEU A 211 -14.14 21.33 -2.04
N PRO A 212 -14.47 20.19 -2.69
CA PRO A 212 -15.84 19.65 -2.70
C PRO A 212 -16.45 19.40 -1.32
N ASN A 213 -15.64 18.96 -0.36
CA ASN A 213 -16.09 18.64 1.00
C ASN A 213 -15.68 19.74 2.02
N TRP A 214 -15.40 20.96 1.56
CA TRP A 214 -15.16 22.08 2.46
C TRP A 214 -16.44 22.51 3.16
N HIS A 215 -16.35 22.71 4.47
CA HIS A 215 -17.42 23.19 5.32
C HIS A 215 -16.92 24.34 6.20
N VAL A 216 -17.84 25.02 6.89
CA VAL A 216 -17.45 25.96 7.95
C VAL A 216 -16.97 25.16 9.17
N TYR A 217 -15.66 25.19 9.42
CA TYR A 217 -15.05 24.56 10.58
C TYR A 217 -14.80 25.56 11.71
N PRO A 218 -14.69 25.10 12.97
CA PRO A 218 -14.19 25.97 14.04
C PRO A 218 -12.80 26.52 13.69
N GLN A 219 -12.51 27.71 14.16
CA GLN A 219 -11.29 28.43 13.81
C GLN A 219 -10.24 28.22 14.92
N TRP A 220 -9.24 27.38 14.64
CA TRP A 220 -8.12 27.12 15.53
C TRP A 220 -6.85 27.81 15.04
N LYS A 221 -6.02 28.22 16.00
CA LYS A 221 -4.65 28.65 15.74
C LYS A 221 -3.73 27.42 15.76
N PRO A 222 -2.63 27.41 14.97
CA PRO A 222 -1.64 26.36 15.05
C PRO A 222 -1.08 26.22 16.47
N SER A 223 -1.00 24.98 16.94
CA SER A 223 -0.32 24.60 18.18
C SER A 223 1.13 24.24 17.87
N LYS A 224 1.99 24.38 18.87
CA LYS A 224 3.39 23.94 18.80
C LYS A 224 3.48 22.41 18.70
N LEU A 225 4.12 21.89 17.65
CA LEU A 225 4.28 20.44 17.45
C LEU A 225 5.00 19.78 18.62
N GLU A 226 5.92 20.49 19.28
CA GLU A 226 6.67 20.05 20.44
C GLU A 226 5.78 19.65 21.62
N THR A 227 4.58 20.23 21.69
CA THR A 227 3.59 19.92 22.74
C THR A 227 2.94 18.56 22.53
N LEU A 228 2.79 18.13 21.27
CA LEU A 228 2.04 16.91 20.90
C LEU A 228 2.95 15.77 20.44
N VAL A 229 4.16 16.09 19.97
CA VAL A 229 5.19 15.14 19.56
C VAL A 229 6.46 15.42 20.37
N PRO A 230 6.45 15.20 21.70
CA PRO A 230 7.66 15.40 22.51
C PRO A 230 8.73 14.38 22.10
N GLY A 231 10.00 14.79 22.07
CA GLY A 231 11.14 13.90 21.88
C GLY A 231 11.86 14.03 20.53
N LEU A 232 11.44 14.95 19.66
CA LEU A 232 12.24 15.35 18.49
C LEU A 232 13.23 16.45 18.86
N ASP A 233 14.32 16.54 18.12
CA ASP A 233 15.21 17.69 18.12
C ASP A 233 14.71 18.75 17.12
N ALA A 234 15.46 19.86 16.99
CA ALA A 234 15.07 20.97 16.14
C ALA A 234 14.93 20.57 14.66
N ASP A 235 15.85 19.74 14.15
CA ASP A 235 15.81 19.26 12.77
C ASP A 235 14.65 18.28 12.53
N GLY A 236 14.29 17.48 13.54
CA GLY A 236 13.16 16.57 13.51
C GLY A 236 11.82 17.30 13.46
N TYR A 237 11.66 18.35 14.28
CA TYR A 237 10.47 19.21 14.21
C TYR A 237 10.36 19.91 12.86
N ASP A 238 11.46 20.49 12.37
CA ASP A 238 11.51 21.17 11.09
C ASP A 238 11.16 20.22 9.92
N LEU A 239 11.65 18.98 9.94
CA LEU A 239 11.28 17.97 8.94
C LEU A 239 9.79 17.62 9.02
N LEU A 240 9.26 17.41 10.24
CA LEU A 240 7.86 17.05 10.45
C LEU A 240 6.91 18.17 9.99
N GLU A 241 7.22 19.43 10.28
CA GLU A 241 6.46 20.60 9.79
C GLU A 241 6.44 20.66 8.27
N LYS A 242 7.56 20.35 7.61
CA LYS A 242 7.66 20.30 6.15
C LYS A 242 6.86 19.15 5.54
N MET A 243 6.73 18.01 6.23
CA MET A 243 5.88 16.88 5.82
C MET A 243 4.38 17.16 6.01
N LEU A 244 4.00 17.96 7.01
CA LEU A 244 2.61 18.25 7.37
C LEU A 244 2.09 19.59 6.83
N GLN A 245 2.70 20.13 5.78
CA GLN A 245 2.17 21.32 5.09
C GLN A 245 0.79 21.04 4.48
N TYR A 246 -0.17 21.95 4.68
CA TYR A 246 -1.51 21.87 4.11
C TYR A 246 -1.49 21.88 2.58
N GLU A 247 -0.89 22.92 2.01
CA GLU A 247 -0.83 23.09 0.56
C GLU A 247 0.07 22.00 -0.05
N PRO A 248 -0.46 21.10 -0.91
CA PRO A 248 0.32 19.98 -1.43
C PRO A 248 1.58 20.40 -2.19
N GLY A 249 1.56 21.57 -2.85
CA GLY A 249 2.71 22.12 -3.58
C GLY A 249 3.86 22.62 -2.69
N LYS A 250 3.58 22.91 -1.41
CA LYS A 250 4.60 23.34 -0.42
C LYS A 250 5.12 22.18 0.42
N ARG A 251 4.44 21.04 0.42
CA ARG A 251 4.84 19.84 1.17
C ARG A 251 6.15 19.30 0.61
N ILE A 252 7.08 18.95 1.50
CA ILE A 252 8.39 18.43 1.09
C ILE A 252 8.25 17.12 0.32
N SER A 253 9.03 16.96 -0.76
CA SER A 253 9.06 15.70 -1.50
C SER A 253 9.96 14.68 -0.82
N ALA A 254 9.73 13.39 -1.07
CA ALA A 254 10.56 12.31 -0.53
C ALA A 254 12.06 12.53 -0.81
N LYS A 255 12.40 12.95 -2.04
CA LYS A 255 13.78 13.25 -2.44
C LYS A 255 14.39 14.35 -1.56
N LYS A 256 13.69 15.47 -1.38
CA LYS A 256 14.18 16.59 -0.55
C LYS A 256 14.23 16.21 0.94
N ALA A 257 13.32 15.36 1.40
CA ALA A 257 13.31 14.86 2.78
C ALA A 257 14.56 14.02 3.08
N LEU A 258 15.02 13.17 2.15
CA LEU A 258 16.25 12.38 2.32
C LEU A 258 17.54 13.23 2.37
N GLU A 259 17.47 14.47 1.88
CA GLU A 259 18.54 15.46 1.92
C GLU A 259 18.45 16.37 3.18
N HIS A 260 17.49 16.14 4.07
CA HIS A 260 17.26 16.97 5.25
C HIS A 260 18.35 16.77 6.31
N PRO A 261 18.74 17.84 7.05
CA PRO A 261 19.74 17.75 8.12
C PRO A 261 19.47 16.68 9.18
N TYR A 262 18.19 16.39 9.44
CA TYR A 262 17.72 15.35 10.35
C TYR A 262 18.29 13.94 10.03
N PHE A 263 18.73 13.69 8.79
CA PHE A 263 19.31 12.40 8.39
C PHE A 263 20.83 12.45 8.20
N ASN A 264 21.52 13.51 8.64
CA ASN A 264 22.96 13.66 8.46
C ASN A 264 23.79 12.68 9.29
N ASP A 265 23.27 12.23 10.42
CA ASP A 265 23.91 11.28 11.34
C ASP A 265 23.54 9.82 11.07
N VAL A 266 22.60 9.57 10.16
CA VAL A 266 22.22 8.22 9.74
C VAL A 266 23.32 7.62 8.88
N ASN A 267 23.81 6.44 9.27
CA ASN A 267 24.72 5.67 8.43
C ASN A 267 23.98 5.13 7.20
N LYS A 268 24.15 5.82 6.07
CA LYS A 268 23.52 5.47 4.79
C LYS A 268 24.03 4.17 4.18
N GLU A 269 25.13 3.60 4.67
CA GLU A 269 25.63 2.29 4.19
C GLU A 269 24.85 1.10 4.76
N LEU A 270 24.03 1.33 5.79
CA LEU A 270 23.18 0.30 6.40
C LEU A 270 21.82 0.14 5.69
N TYR A 271 21.53 0.95 4.65
CA TYR A 271 20.22 1.08 4.00
C TYR A 271 20.30 1.12 2.47
#